data_AF-A0AAN7Q195-F1
#
_entry.id   AF-A0AAN7Q195-F1
#
_cell.length_a   1.000
_cell.length_b   1.000
_cell.length_c   1.000
_cell.angle_alpha   90.00
_cell.angle_beta   90.00
_cell.angle_gamma   90.00
#
_symmetry.space_group_name_H-M   'P 1'
#
loop_
_entity.id
_entity.type
_entity.pdbx_description
1 polymer ?
#
loop_
_entity_poly.entity_id
_entity_poly.type
_entity_poly.pdbx_seq_one_letter_code
_entity_poly.pdbx_strand_id
1 'polypeptide(L)'
;MFLTNLLSRIFPSVHAEEEIECSDKKKSDDPMEALREKCKQLPEAKNLFQLLRKCTNRVKSKKQTTETCVEELFDFLYFVDHCVAKDLFKLLK
;
A
#
# COMPACT_ATOMS: atom_id res chain seq x y z
N MET A 1 -34.49 -3.61 -32.17
CA MET A 1 -34.50 -3.95 -30.73
C MET A 1 -34.23 -5.44 -30.46
N PHE A 2 -33.32 -6.11 -31.21
CA PHE A 2 -33.01 -7.54 -30.99
C PHE A 2 -31.52 -7.82 -30.66
N LEU A 3 -30.63 -6.84 -30.85
CA LEU A 3 -29.18 -7.02 -30.64
C LEU A 3 -28.70 -6.74 -29.20
N THR A 4 -29.51 -6.07 -28.38
CA THR A 4 -29.14 -5.71 -27.00
C THR A 4 -29.29 -6.88 -26.01
N ASN A 5 -30.11 -7.88 -26.33
CA ASN A 5 -30.41 -9.02 -25.43
C ASN A 5 -29.46 -10.21 -25.56
N LEU A 6 -28.61 -10.24 -26.59
CA LEU A 6 -27.62 -11.31 -26.79
C LEU A 6 -26.32 -11.03 -26.02
N LEU A 7 -25.90 -9.76 -25.96
CA LEU A 7 -24.70 -9.32 -25.25
C LEU A 7 -24.80 -9.51 -23.73
N SER A 8 -25.98 -9.33 -23.14
CA SER A 8 -26.20 -9.51 -21.69
C SER A 8 -26.20 -10.97 -21.22
N ARG A 9 -26.29 -11.94 -22.13
CA ARG A 9 -26.23 -13.38 -21.80
C ARG A 9 -24.83 -13.98 -21.90
N ILE A 10 -23.93 -13.33 -22.63
CA ILE A 10 -22.56 -13.82 -22.89
C ILE A 10 -21.57 -13.26 -21.87
N PHE A 11 -21.83 -12.07 -21.34
CA PHE A 11 -20.97 -11.43 -20.36
C PHE A 11 -21.64 -11.46 -18.99
N PRO A 12 -21.15 -12.27 -18.03
CA PRO A 12 -21.60 -12.16 -16.65
C PRO A 12 -21.24 -10.76 -16.15
N SER A 13 -22.25 -9.94 -15.88
CA SER A 13 -22.06 -8.66 -15.20
C SER A 13 -21.76 -8.97 -13.75
N VAL A 14 -20.50 -8.77 -13.34
CA VAL A 14 -20.13 -8.77 -11.92
C VAL A 14 -20.79 -7.56 -11.30
N HIS A 15 -21.89 -7.78 -10.60
CA HIS A 15 -22.42 -6.81 -9.66
C HIS A 15 -21.50 -6.92 -8.44
N ALA A 16 -20.64 -5.94 -8.19
CA ALA A 16 -20.00 -5.86 -6.90
C ALA A 16 -21.12 -5.52 -5.91
N GLU A 17 -21.46 -6.44 -5.02
CA GLU A 17 -22.35 -6.12 -3.91
C GLU A 17 -21.67 -5.04 -3.06
N GLU A 18 -22.11 -3.79 -3.20
CA GLU A 18 -21.81 -2.73 -2.24
C GLU A 18 -22.66 -2.94 -0.98
N GLU A 19 -22.37 -4.01 -0.24
CA GLU A 19 -22.85 -4.20 1.14
C GLU A 19 -21.64 -4.30 2.06
N ILE A 20 -21.00 -3.16 2.28
CA ILE A 20 -20.15 -2.99 3.45
C ILE A 20 -21.02 -2.36 4.54
N GLU A 21 -21.82 -3.18 5.23
CA GLU A 21 -22.26 -2.87 6.59
C GLU A 21 -21.04 -2.87 7.52
N CYS A 22 -20.25 -1.79 7.45
CA CYS A 22 -19.23 -1.44 8.45
C CYS A 22 -19.91 -0.83 9.68
N SER A 23 -20.97 -1.44 10.21
CA SER A 23 -21.75 -0.87 11.31
C SER A 23 -21.58 -1.59 12.65
N ASP A 24 -20.53 -2.40 12.84
CA ASP A 24 -20.18 -2.90 14.19
C ASP A 24 -18.75 -3.46 14.33
N LYS A 25 -17.76 -2.76 13.77
CA LYS A 25 -16.38 -2.89 14.23
C LYS A 25 -15.97 -1.54 14.79
N LYS A 26 -15.85 -1.44 16.12
CA LYS A 26 -14.96 -0.48 16.77
C LYS A 26 -13.74 -0.32 15.86
N LYS A 27 -13.30 0.90 15.53
CA LYS A 27 -11.96 1.14 15.00
C LYS A 27 -10.97 0.49 15.96
N SER A 28 -10.70 -0.80 15.79
CA SER A 28 -9.57 -1.46 16.39
C SER A 28 -8.41 -0.83 15.65
N ASP A 29 -7.75 0.13 16.29
CA ASP A 29 -6.56 0.76 15.74
C ASP A 29 -5.63 -0.35 15.25
N ASP A 30 -5.32 -0.37 13.95
CA ASP A 30 -4.45 -1.39 13.37
C ASP A 30 -3.07 -1.31 14.06
N PRO A 31 -2.69 -2.32 14.86
CA PRO A 31 -1.42 -2.29 15.58
C PRO A 31 -0.23 -2.21 14.62
N MET A 32 -0.37 -2.71 13.38
CA MET A 32 0.66 -2.62 12.36
C MET A 32 0.90 -1.18 11.93
N GLU A 33 -0.15 -0.39 11.71
CA GLU A 33 -0.01 1.01 11.28
C GLU A 33 0.66 1.85 12.37
N ALA A 34 0.23 1.67 13.63
CA ALA A 34 0.85 2.35 14.77
C ALA A 34 2.35 2.00 14.92
N LEU A 35 2.73 0.73 14.69
CA LEU A 35 4.13 0.31 14.72
C LEU A 35 4.92 0.84 13.52
N ARG A 36 4.33 0.84 12.31
CA ARG A 36 4.96 1.40 11.11
C ARG A 36 5.27 2.87 11.30
N GLU A 37 4.34 3.67 11.82
CA GLU A 37 4.60 5.09 12.10
C GLU A 37 5.75 5.29 13.09
N LYS A 38 5.82 4.49 14.16
CA LYS A 38 6.96 4.51 15.09
C LYS A 38 8.28 4.15 14.39
N CYS A 39 8.30 3.08 13.60
CA CYS A 39 9.50 2.63 12.89
C CYS A 39 9.97 3.64 11.83
N LYS A 40 9.05 4.34 11.14
CA LYS A 40 9.36 5.42 10.20
C LYS A 40 10.03 6.64 10.86
N GLN A 41 9.85 6.84 12.17
CA GLN A 41 10.47 7.95 12.89
C GLN A 41 11.94 7.73 13.22
N LEU A 42 12.45 6.49 13.08
CA LEU A 42 13.85 6.17 13.35
C LEU A 42 14.80 6.89 12.38
N PRO A 43 16.02 7.27 12.81
CA PRO A 43 16.97 8.02 11.98
C PRO A 43 17.30 7.33 10.65
N GLU A 44 17.48 6.01 10.67
CA GLU A 44 17.80 5.21 9.49
C GLU A 44 16.63 5.15 8.50
N ALA A 45 15.40 4.89 8.97
CA ALA A 45 14.20 5.00 8.15
C ALA A 45 14.05 6.38 7.51
N LYS A 46 14.33 7.47 8.26
CA LYS A 46 14.29 8.84 7.73
C LYS A 46 15.32 9.06 6.63
N ASN A 47 16.54 8.53 6.77
CA ASN A 47 17.57 8.63 5.75
C ASN A 47 17.18 7.84 4.48
N LEU A 48 16.78 6.58 4.62
CA LEU A 48 16.33 5.74 3.51
C LEU A 48 15.13 6.37 2.79
N PHE A 49 14.17 6.92 3.54
CA PHE A 49 13.05 7.67 2.97
C PHE A 49 13.50 8.92 2.21
N GLN A 50 14.51 9.65 2.69
CA GLN A 50 15.08 10.78 1.95
C GLN A 50 15.72 10.34 0.62
N LEU A 51 16.41 9.20 0.59
CA LEU A 51 16.95 8.63 -0.66
C LEU A 51 15.84 8.25 -1.64
N LEU A 52 14.82 7.55 -1.17
CA LEU A 52 13.62 7.23 -1.96
C LEU A 52 12.96 8.50 -2.52
N ARG A 53 12.85 9.56 -1.71
CA ARG A 53 12.30 10.86 -2.16
C ARG A 53 13.16 11.53 -3.20
N LYS A 54 14.49 11.49 -3.07
CA LYS A 54 15.43 12.01 -4.07
C LYS A 54 15.27 11.28 -5.40
N CYS A 55 15.22 9.94 -5.39
CA CYS A 55 14.95 9.16 -6.61
C CYS A 55 13.58 9.52 -7.20
N THR A 56 12.53 9.55 -6.37
CA THR A 56 11.17 9.85 -6.82
C THR A 56 11.09 11.21 -7.53
N ASN A 57 11.78 12.22 -6.99
CA ASN A 57 11.84 13.54 -7.60
C ASN A 57 12.62 13.54 -8.93
N ARG A 58 13.71 12.77 -9.02
CA ARG A 58 14.51 12.60 -10.24
C ARG A 58 13.76 11.86 -11.34
N VAL A 59 12.98 10.82 -11.01
CA VAL A 59 12.14 10.11 -11.96
C VAL A 59 11.00 11.00 -12.44
N LYS A 60 10.33 11.73 -11.53
CA LYS A 60 9.24 12.65 -11.87
C LYS A 60 9.67 13.85 -12.71
N SER A 61 10.93 14.28 -12.64
CA SER A 61 11.42 15.41 -13.43
C SER A 61 11.73 15.05 -14.89
N LYS A 62 11.83 13.76 -15.22
CA LYS A 62 12.11 13.28 -16.57
C LYS A 62 10.83 13.05 -17.36
N LYS A 63 10.76 13.57 -18.59
CA LYS A 63 9.62 13.34 -19.51
C LYS A 63 9.55 11.91 -20.03
N GLN A 64 10.70 11.26 -20.20
CA GLN A 64 10.81 9.86 -20.62
C GLN A 64 12.05 9.27 -19.93
N THR A 65 11.85 8.21 -19.16
CA THR A 65 12.93 7.52 -18.42
C THR A 65 12.53 6.06 -18.19
N THR A 66 13.52 5.18 -18.18
CA THR A 66 13.38 3.76 -17.77
C THR A 66 13.77 3.53 -16.32
N GLU A 67 14.27 4.57 -15.65
CA GLU A 67 14.66 4.55 -14.25
C GLU A 67 13.45 4.29 -13.33
N THR A 68 13.65 3.43 -12.34
CA THR A 68 12.66 3.15 -11.28
C THR A 68 13.29 3.37 -9.91
N CYS A 69 12.47 3.64 -8.88
CA CYS A 69 12.93 3.81 -7.50
C CYS A 69 12.65 2.56 -6.65
N VAL A 70 12.67 1.39 -7.28
CA VAL A 70 12.29 0.12 -6.65
C VAL A 70 13.35 -0.32 -5.65
N GLU A 71 14.62 -0.06 -5.93
CA GLU A 71 15.74 -0.31 -5.02
C GLU A 71 15.58 0.48 -3.71
N GLU A 72 15.46 1.81 -3.79
CA GLU A 72 15.31 2.65 -2.60
C GLU A 72 14.00 2.37 -1.84
N LEU A 73 12.96 1.91 -2.55
CA LEU A 73 11.72 1.47 -1.93
C LEU A 73 11.94 0.20 -1.12
N PHE A 74 12.60 -0.81 -1.68
CA PHE A 74 12.88 -2.06 -0.97
C PHE A 74 13.81 -1.86 0.21
N ASP A 75 14.81 -0.97 0.12
CA ASP A 75 15.68 -0.65 1.25
C ASP A 75 14.89 -0.05 2.42
N PHE A 76 14.01 0.92 2.12
CA PHE A 76 13.14 1.53 3.13
C PHE A 76 12.16 0.51 3.73
N LEU A 77 11.51 -0.30 2.90
CA LEU A 77 10.57 -1.33 3.36
C LEU A 77 11.26 -2.40 4.19
N TYR A 78 12.42 -2.88 3.77
CA TYR A 78 13.21 -3.86 4.50
C TYR A 78 13.49 -3.39 5.93
N PHE A 79 13.95 -2.14 6.08
CA PHE A 79 14.20 -1.58 7.40
C PHE A 79 12.92 -1.47 8.25
N VAL A 80 11.85 -0.90 7.68
CA VAL A 80 10.57 -0.70 8.41
C VAL A 80 9.96 -2.04 8.81
N ASP A 81 9.90 -3.00 7.90
CA ASP A 81 9.30 -4.31 8.17
C ASP A 81 10.15 -5.11 9.16
N HIS A 82 11.48 -5.04 9.09
CA HIS A 82 12.36 -5.65 10.10
C HIS A 82 12.19 -5.01 11.48
N CYS A 83 11.89 -3.71 11.55
CA CYS A 83 11.55 -3.04 12.80
C CYS A 83 10.17 -3.49 13.33
N VAL A 84 9.14 -3.49 12.49
CA VAL A 84 7.75 -3.84 12.85
C VAL A 84 7.62 -5.30 13.28
N ALA A 85 8.31 -6.23 12.61
CA ALA A 85 8.22 -7.66 12.86
C ALA A 85 8.58 -8.07 14.30
N LYS A 86 9.37 -7.24 15.01
CA LYS A 86 9.78 -7.48 16.40
C LYS A 86 8.62 -7.46 17.38
N ASP A 87 7.59 -6.66 17.09
CA ASP A 87 6.51 -6.37 18.03
C ASP A 87 5.11 -6.69 17.48
N LEU A 88 4.92 -6.71 16.16
CA LEU A 88 3.61 -6.89 15.54
C LEU A 88 2.90 -8.17 16.01
N PHE A 89 3.57 -9.32 15.96
CA PHE A 89 2.96 -10.60 16.31
C PHE A 89 2.65 -10.75 17.81
N LYS A 90 3.17 -9.86 18.67
CA LYS A 90 2.79 -9.82 20.09
C LYS A 90 1.43 -9.13 20.30
N LEU A 91 1.00 -8.31 19.33
CA LEU A 91 -0.23 -7.52 19.38
C LEU A 91 -1.39 -8.19 18.63
N LEU A 92 -1.10 -9.15 17.76
CA LEU A 92 -2.08 -9.92 17.01
C LEU A 92 -2.55 -11.13 17.84
N LYS A 93 -3.84 -11.44 17.78
CA LYS A 93 -4.48 -12.58 18.45
C LYS A 93 -4.86 -13.66 17.45
#